data_AF-A0A661TLI8-F1
#
_entry.id   AF-A0A661TLI8-F1
#
_cell.length_a   1.000
_cell.length_b   1.000
_cell.length_c   1.000
_cell.angle_alpha   90.00
_cell.angle_beta   90.00
_cell.angle_gamma   90.00
#
_symmetry.space_group_name_H-M   'P 1'
#
loop_
_entity.id
_entity.type
_entity.pdbx_description
1 polymer ?
#
loop_
_entity_poly.entity_id
_entity_poly.type
_entity_poly.pdbx_seq_one_letter_code
_entity_poly.pdbx_strand_id
1 'polypeptide(L)'
;MIKLILSLIVLIITYFLIFTNRRIRTTSAFFGAILTIVLGLITFDKAITYVDFNKLGIIIGMMIFTIIAKESGIFQYLAIKTTKYSKGNPLVLLISLSLLAGFLSSVLDEITTLLFLANITLAITHILEISPLPFLISEIIFANIGGLATYIGTPVDIMIGSAANLNFYDFIFHMTPISLIFVIVNIFYLINLFKDTLKKNNIPPEIISRLNKIDEKKAITNPALFNNSLLILSIALIASFFSHIINLNLAIIYLSGAMILLIISQDRPDEIYAQIDWRIIFFLIGLNILAGTLVENGLIEVISSKLLNLTKGSINLLSFTILGVSTFTSSFFDNIPIVALTIPVIENISHHLGSTAITVLW
;
A
#
# COMPACT_ATOMS: atom_id res chain seq x y z
N MET A 1 -23.34 -25.42 14.60
CA MET A 1 -23.29 -25.97 13.22
C MET A 1 -24.07 -25.12 12.21
N ILE A 2 -25.34 -24.75 12.46
CA ILE A 2 -26.12 -23.89 11.55
C ILE A 2 -25.46 -22.52 11.32
N LYS A 3 -25.04 -21.83 12.40
CA LYS A 3 -24.32 -20.54 12.29
C LYS A 3 -23.03 -20.66 11.47
N LEU A 4 -22.23 -21.71 11.70
CA LEU A 4 -21.01 -21.99 10.95
C LEU A 4 -21.26 -22.12 9.44
N ILE A 5 -22.27 -22.90 9.05
CA ILE A 5 -22.64 -23.11 7.65
C ILE A 5 -23.15 -21.81 7.03
N LEU A 6 -23.99 -21.08 7.76
CA LEU A 6 -24.52 -19.79 7.31
C LEU A 6 -23.39 -18.75 7.14
N SER A 7 -22.45 -18.67 8.08
CA SER A 7 -21.24 -17.86 7.97
C SER A 7 -20.44 -18.23 6.74
N LEU A 8 -20.17 -19.52 6.52
CA LEU A 8 -19.46 -20.00 5.33
C LEU A 8 -20.15 -19.57 4.04
N ILE A 9 -21.47 -19.72 3.94
CA ILE A 9 -22.22 -19.33 2.74
C ILE A 9 -22.09 -17.82 2.49
N VAL A 10 -22.35 -17.00 3.51
CA VAL A 10 -22.26 -15.54 3.41
C VAL A 10 -20.84 -15.11 3.01
N LEU A 11 -19.82 -15.72 3.63
CA LEU A 11 -18.43 -15.39 3.38
C LEU A 11 -17.98 -15.84 1.98
N ILE A 12 -18.30 -17.06 1.55
CA ILE A 12 -17.97 -17.55 0.20
C ILE A 12 -18.59 -16.63 -0.85
N ILE A 13 -19.87 -16.28 -0.71
CA ILE A 13 -20.54 -15.37 -1.64
C ILE A 13 -19.87 -13.99 -1.62
N THR A 14 -19.59 -13.45 -0.44
CA THR A 14 -18.98 -12.13 -0.29
C THR A 14 -17.58 -12.06 -0.89
N TYR A 15 -16.70 -12.99 -0.54
CA TYR A 15 -15.34 -13.06 -1.09
C TYR A 15 -15.34 -13.36 -2.58
N PHE A 16 -16.25 -14.22 -3.07
CA PHE A 16 -16.43 -14.44 -4.51
C PHE A 16 -16.78 -13.14 -5.25
N LEU A 17 -17.67 -12.31 -4.69
CA LEU A 17 -18.03 -11.02 -5.27
C LEU A 17 -16.88 -10.01 -5.20
N ILE A 18 -16.12 -9.99 -4.10
CA ILE A 18 -14.93 -9.14 -3.92
C ILE A 18 -13.89 -9.47 -5.00
N PHE A 19 -13.66 -10.76 -5.26
CA PHE A 19 -12.65 -11.23 -6.19
C PHE A 19 -13.06 -11.15 -7.66
N THR A 20 -14.34 -11.35 -7.97
CA THR A 20 -14.81 -11.40 -9.36
C THR A 20 -15.14 -10.01 -9.90
N ASN A 21 -15.64 -9.08 -9.07
CA ASN A 21 -16.16 -7.81 -9.55
C ASN A 21 -15.52 -6.59 -8.87
N ARG A 22 -14.50 -6.05 -9.54
CA ARG A 22 -13.74 -4.86 -9.09
C ARG A 22 -14.62 -3.64 -8.79
N ARG A 23 -15.76 -3.47 -9.46
CA ARG A 23 -16.62 -2.28 -9.29
C ARG A 23 -17.44 -2.31 -8.00
N ILE A 24 -17.89 -3.49 -7.58
CA ILE A 24 -18.72 -3.65 -6.37
C ILE A 24 -17.94 -4.15 -5.17
N ARG A 25 -16.62 -4.36 -5.28
CA ARG A 25 -15.77 -4.96 -4.23
C ARG A 25 -16.00 -4.36 -2.84
N THR A 26 -16.03 -3.03 -2.75
CA THR A 26 -16.22 -2.29 -1.49
C THR A 26 -17.63 -2.50 -0.96
N THR A 27 -18.62 -2.36 -1.83
CA THR A 27 -20.03 -2.56 -1.49
C THR A 27 -20.27 -3.99 -1.01
N SER A 28 -19.68 -5.00 -1.68
CA SER A 28 -19.77 -6.41 -1.30
C SER A 28 -19.18 -6.66 0.08
N ALA A 29 -17.97 -6.15 0.37
CA ALA A 29 -17.35 -6.34 1.67
C ALA A 29 -18.17 -5.69 2.80
N PHE A 30 -18.62 -4.45 2.61
CA PHE A 30 -19.37 -3.72 3.62
C PHE A 30 -20.78 -4.29 3.81
N PHE A 31 -21.47 -4.64 2.72
CA PHE A 31 -22.77 -5.30 2.77
C PHE A 31 -22.68 -6.68 3.42
N GLY A 32 -21.67 -7.47 3.08
CA GLY A 32 -21.42 -8.77 3.69
C GLY A 32 -21.21 -8.65 5.20
N ALA A 33 -20.44 -7.66 5.65
CA ALA A 33 -20.25 -7.38 7.08
C ALA A 33 -21.56 -7.00 7.80
N ILE A 34 -22.40 -6.16 7.18
CA ILE A 34 -23.72 -5.85 7.73
C ILE A 34 -24.58 -7.10 7.79
N LEU A 35 -24.55 -7.93 6.75
CA LEU A 35 -25.32 -9.16 6.68
C LEU A 35 -24.92 -10.15 7.78
N THR A 36 -23.63 -10.27 8.11
CA THR A 36 -23.21 -11.15 9.23
C THR A 36 -23.73 -10.67 10.57
N ILE A 37 -23.81 -9.36 10.79
CA ILE A 37 -24.38 -8.77 12.01
C ILE A 37 -25.91 -9.00 12.06
N VAL A 38 -26.62 -8.71 10.96
CA VAL A 38 -28.09 -8.86 10.88
C VAL A 38 -28.52 -10.32 11.07
N LEU A 39 -27.74 -11.27 10.55
CA LEU A 39 -27.99 -12.71 10.71
C LEU A 39 -27.57 -13.24 12.10
N GLY A 40 -27.03 -12.40 12.98
CA GLY A 40 -26.60 -12.80 14.33
C GLY A 40 -25.42 -13.77 14.34
N LEU A 41 -24.58 -13.72 13.29
CA LEU A 41 -23.34 -14.48 13.18
C LEU A 41 -22.22 -13.87 14.01
N ILE A 42 -22.29 -12.56 14.23
CA ILE A 42 -21.47 -11.77 15.16
C ILE A 42 -22.35 -10.66 15.75
N THR A 43 -22.11 -10.28 17.00
CA THR A 43 -22.82 -9.13 17.59
C THR A 43 -22.18 -7.82 17.13
N PHE A 44 -22.93 -6.72 17.13
CA PHE A 44 -22.42 -5.40 16.74
C PHE A 44 -21.20 -4.99 17.59
N ASP A 45 -21.28 -5.15 18.90
CA ASP A 45 -20.20 -4.78 19.83
C ASP A 45 -18.91 -5.56 19.52
N LYS A 46 -19.03 -6.88 19.27
CA LYS A 46 -17.89 -7.71 18.87
C LYS A 46 -17.38 -7.34 17.47
N ALA A 47 -18.27 -7.05 16.53
CA ALA A 47 -17.88 -6.69 15.18
C ALA A 47 -17.00 -5.42 15.18
N ILE A 48 -17.33 -4.43 16.00
CA ILE A 48 -16.53 -3.20 16.16
C ILE A 48 -15.15 -3.49 16.73
N THR A 49 -15.00 -4.45 17.65
CA THR A 49 -13.66 -4.75 18.22
C THR A 49 -12.68 -5.31 17.20
N TYR A 50 -13.16 -5.88 16.09
CA TYR A 50 -12.29 -6.31 14.99
C TYR A 50 -11.87 -5.16 14.07
N VAL A 51 -12.51 -3.99 14.16
CA VAL A 51 -12.15 -2.81 13.38
C VAL A 51 -11.02 -2.04 14.06
N ASP A 52 -9.85 -2.05 13.44
CA ASP A 52 -8.68 -1.34 13.96
C ASP A 52 -8.66 0.13 13.53
N PHE A 53 -9.08 1.01 14.44
CA PHE A 53 -9.07 2.45 14.22
C PHE A 53 -7.67 3.06 14.14
N ASN A 54 -6.64 2.40 14.69
CA ASN A 54 -5.26 2.85 14.55
C ASN A 54 -4.83 2.68 13.08
N LYS A 55 -5.08 1.50 12.49
CA LYS A 55 -4.81 1.26 11.05
C LYS A 55 -5.57 2.24 10.16
N LEU A 56 -6.87 2.43 10.41
CA LEU A 56 -7.69 3.38 9.65
C LEU A 56 -7.20 4.82 9.80
N GLY A 57 -6.80 5.23 11.01
CA GLY A 57 -6.27 6.56 11.28
C GLY A 57 -4.97 6.85 10.54
N ILE A 58 -4.04 5.87 10.46
CA ILE A 58 -2.81 5.99 9.67
C ILE A 58 -3.16 6.21 8.19
N ILE A 59 -4.04 5.38 7.63
CA ILE A 59 -4.44 5.43 6.22
C ILE A 59 -5.11 6.78 5.89
N ILE A 60 -6.05 7.23 6.70
CA ILE A 60 -6.73 8.52 6.51
C ILE A 60 -5.74 9.68 6.59
N GLY A 61 -4.87 9.69 7.61
CA GLY A 61 -3.85 10.72 7.77
C GLY A 61 -2.89 10.79 6.58
N MET A 62 -2.43 9.63 6.11
CA MET A 62 -1.56 9.51 4.93
C MET A 62 -2.24 9.95 3.63
N MET A 63 -3.53 9.63 3.42
CA MET A 63 -4.28 10.09 2.24
C MET A 63 -4.41 11.61 2.24
N ILE A 64 -4.84 12.20 3.36
CA ILE A 64 -4.95 13.67 3.49
C ILE A 64 -3.59 14.32 3.25
N PHE A 65 -2.54 13.80 3.89
CA PHE A 65 -1.18 14.27 3.72
C PHE A 65 -0.77 14.24 2.23
N THR A 66 -0.96 13.10 1.55
CA THR A 66 -0.52 12.90 0.16
C THR A 66 -1.28 13.81 -0.80
N ILE A 67 -2.59 14.01 -0.59
CA ILE A 67 -3.41 14.93 -1.39
C ILE A 67 -2.87 16.37 -1.30
N ILE A 68 -2.63 16.87 -0.08
CA ILE A 68 -2.10 18.22 0.16
C ILE A 68 -0.68 18.36 -0.40
N ALA A 69 0.18 17.36 -0.17
CA ALA A 69 1.53 17.34 -0.70
C ALA A 69 1.52 17.42 -2.23
N LYS A 70 0.59 16.72 -2.89
CA LYS A 70 0.39 16.83 -4.34
C LYS A 70 -0.05 18.22 -4.77
N GLU A 71 -0.96 18.86 -4.05
CA GLU A 71 -1.40 20.23 -4.35
C GLU A 71 -0.28 21.26 -4.24
N SER A 72 0.79 20.97 -3.48
CA SER A 72 2.01 21.82 -3.42
C SER A 72 2.90 21.78 -4.67
N GLY A 73 2.65 20.83 -5.58
CA GLY A 73 3.45 20.63 -6.80
C GLY A 73 4.70 19.78 -6.60
N ILE A 74 4.86 19.11 -5.44
CA ILE A 74 6.06 18.31 -5.12
C ILE A 74 6.29 17.18 -6.13
N PHE A 75 5.23 16.50 -6.57
CA PHE A 75 5.32 15.41 -7.54
C PHE A 75 5.81 15.90 -8.90
N GLN A 76 5.24 17.00 -9.40
CA GLN A 76 5.61 17.60 -10.67
C GLN A 76 7.05 18.12 -10.62
N TYR A 77 7.43 18.81 -9.54
CA TYR A 77 8.80 19.28 -9.34
C TYR A 77 9.81 18.12 -9.39
N LEU A 78 9.57 17.06 -8.62
CA LEU A 78 10.45 15.89 -8.58
C LEU A 78 10.52 15.17 -9.93
N ALA A 79 9.38 14.95 -10.59
CA ALA A 79 9.33 14.27 -11.87
C ALA A 79 10.05 15.05 -12.99
N ILE A 80 9.89 16.38 -13.06
CA ILE A 80 10.62 17.23 -14.02
C ILE A 80 12.12 17.18 -13.72
N LYS A 81 12.50 17.29 -12.46
CA LYS A 81 13.92 17.22 -12.05
C LYS A 81 14.55 15.87 -12.41
N THR A 82 13.85 14.78 -12.15
CA THR A 82 14.24 13.41 -12.51
C THR A 82 14.33 13.22 -14.02
N THR A 83 13.43 13.85 -14.78
CA THR A 83 13.45 13.83 -16.24
C THR A 83 14.66 14.58 -16.79
N LYS A 84 14.96 15.77 -16.27
CA LYS A 84 16.16 16.55 -16.66
C LYS A 84 17.45 15.79 -16.33
N TYR A 85 17.48 15.08 -15.21
CA TYR A 85 18.62 14.24 -14.82
C TYR A 85 18.94 13.15 -15.87
N SER A 86 17.92 12.63 -16.56
CA SER A 86 18.12 11.62 -17.61
C SER A 86 18.92 12.13 -18.82
N LYS A 87 18.99 13.45 -19.02
CA LYS A 87 19.63 14.09 -20.19
C LYS A 87 19.17 13.51 -21.53
N GLY A 88 17.93 13.03 -21.60
CA GLY A 88 17.36 12.43 -22.80
C GLY A 88 17.80 10.98 -23.06
N ASN A 89 18.40 10.30 -22.08
CA ASN A 89 18.65 8.86 -22.17
C ASN A 89 17.42 8.09 -21.63
N PRO A 90 16.69 7.33 -22.47
CA PRO A 90 15.49 6.61 -22.05
C PRO A 90 15.72 5.59 -20.95
N LEU A 91 16.89 4.95 -20.92
CA LEU A 91 17.24 3.97 -19.87
C LEU A 91 17.44 4.67 -18.53
N VAL A 92 18.15 5.80 -18.53
CA VAL A 92 18.33 6.60 -17.31
C VAL A 92 16.99 7.15 -16.84
N LEU A 93 16.13 7.61 -17.77
CA LEU A 93 14.78 8.08 -17.47
C LEU A 93 13.91 6.96 -16.85
N LEU A 94 13.97 5.74 -17.40
CA LEU A 94 13.21 4.61 -16.89
C LEU A 94 13.64 4.28 -15.47
N ILE A 95 14.94 4.15 -15.21
CA ILE A 95 15.46 3.83 -13.88
C ILE A 95 15.13 4.97 -12.90
N SER A 96 15.33 6.23 -13.30
CA SER A 96 15.17 7.37 -12.41
C SER A 96 13.70 7.62 -12.03
N LEU A 97 12.76 7.50 -12.97
CA LEU A 97 11.32 7.57 -12.68
C LEU A 97 10.85 6.38 -11.84
N SER A 98 11.36 5.18 -12.11
CA SER A 98 11.03 3.99 -11.31
C SER A 98 11.51 4.15 -9.86
N LEU A 99 12.75 4.58 -9.65
CA LEU A 99 13.28 4.85 -8.32
C LEU A 99 12.52 5.98 -7.61
N LEU A 100 12.10 7.01 -8.35
CA LEU A 100 11.24 8.06 -7.80
C LEU A 100 9.89 7.49 -7.34
N ALA A 101 9.26 6.63 -8.14
CA ALA A 101 8.00 5.99 -7.78
C ALA A 101 8.12 5.11 -6.53
N GLY A 102 9.16 4.28 -6.47
CA GLY A 102 9.43 3.45 -5.29
C GLY A 102 9.76 4.28 -4.06
N PHE A 103 10.56 5.34 -4.20
CA PHE A 103 10.85 6.22 -3.08
C PHE A 103 9.60 6.95 -2.58
N LEU A 104 8.78 7.53 -3.47
CA LEU A 104 7.57 8.22 -3.04
C LEU A 104 6.58 7.25 -2.40
N SER A 105 6.41 6.05 -2.95
CA SER A 105 5.52 5.03 -2.39
C SER A 105 5.99 4.47 -1.04
N SER A 106 7.29 4.57 -0.72
CA SER A 106 7.81 4.14 0.58
C SER A 106 7.55 5.15 1.70
N VAL A 107 7.17 6.40 1.36
CA VAL A 107 6.90 7.45 2.35
C VAL A 107 5.51 8.07 2.25
N LEU A 108 4.81 7.86 1.14
CA LEU A 108 3.45 8.34 0.84
C LEU A 108 2.55 7.17 0.47
N ASP A 109 1.25 7.40 0.32
CA ASP A 109 0.35 6.33 -0.09
C ASP A 109 0.58 5.92 -1.56
N GLU A 110 0.63 4.61 -1.79
CA GLU A 110 0.93 4.02 -3.10
C GLU A 110 -0.06 4.45 -4.20
N ILE A 111 -1.37 4.41 -3.92
CA ILE A 111 -2.41 4.57 -4.95
C ILE A 111 -2.38 5.99 -5.50
N THR A 112 -2.38 6.97 -4.60
CA THR A 112 -2.33 8.39 -4.96
C THR A 112 -1.01 8.71 -5.66
N THR A 113 0.11 8.19 -5.14
CA THR A 113 1.44 8.35 -5.75
C THR A 113 1.46 7.83 -7.19
N LEU A 114 0.95 6.63 -7.42
CA LEU A 114 0.92 5.99 -8.73
C LEU A 114 0.04 6.77 -9.72
N LEU A 115 -1.15 7.19 -9.30
CA LEU A 115 -2.06 7.94 -10.15
C LEU A 115 -1.44 9.28 -10.59
N PHE A 116 -0.72 9.96 -9.70
CA PHE A 116 -0.07 11.23 -10.06
C PHE A 116 1.16 11.04 -10.92
N LEU A 117 2.05 10.11 -10.56
CA LEU A 117 3.22 9.83 -11.36
C LEU A 117 2.84 9.34 -12.75
N ALA A 118 1.85 8.45 -12.88
CA ALA A 118 1.39 7.97 -14.18
C ALA A 118 0.92 9.11 -15.09
N ASN A 119 0.15 10.07 -14.56
CA ASN A 119 -0.28 11.24 -15.33
C ASN A 119 0.89 12.13 -15.76
N ILE A 120 1.85 12.34 -14.86
CA ILE A 120 3.05 13.14 -15.16
C ILE A 120 3.94 12.43 -16.19
N THR A 121 4.09 11.12 -16.06
CA THR A 121 4.86 10.26 -16.97
C THR A 121 4.23 10.20 -18.34
N LEU A 122 2.90 10.14 -18.45
CA LEU A 122 2.19 10.30 -19.73
C LEU A 122 2.50 11.67 -20.36
N ALA A 123 2.49 12.75 -19.60
CA ALA A 123 2.84 14.08 -20.12
C ALA A 123 4.30 14.18 -20.56
N ILE A 124 5.25 13.66 -19.76
CA ILE A 124 6.68 13.65 -20.07
C ILE A 124 6.96 12.84 -21.33
N THR A 125 6.41 11.63 -21.41
CA THR A 125 6.61 10.72 -22.56
C THR A 125 5.98 11.25 -23.83
N HIS A 126 4.84 11.95 -23.73
CA HIS A 126 4.26 12.70 -24.83
C HIS A 126 5.17 13.85 -25.31
N ILE A 127 5.72 14.66 -24.39
CA ILE A 127 6.69 15.73 -24.73
C ILE A 127 7.95 15.15 -25.37
N LEU A 128 8.37 13.97 -24.92
CA LEU A 128 9.56 13.26 -25.40
C LEU A 128 9.32 12.48 -26.70
N GLU A 129 8.07 12.37 -27.15
CA GLU A 129 7.67 11.56 -28.31
C GLU A 129 8.08 10.08 -28.20
N ILE A 130 8.04 9.52 -26.99
CA ILE A 130 8.38 8.12 -26.71
C ILE A 130 7.18 7.35 -26.18
N SER A 131 7.20 6.02 -26.31
CA SER A 131 6.14 5.18 -25.75
C SER A 131 6.11 5.27 -24.21
N PRO A 132 4.95 5.53 -23.57
CA PRO A 132 4.83 5.57 -22.12
C PRO A 132 4.89 4.19 -21.46
N LEU A 133 4.61 3.13 -22.21
CA LEU A 133 4.38 1.79 -21.68
C LEU A 133 5.51 1.27 -20.79
N PRO A 134 6.82 1.37 -21.16
CA PRO A 134 7.91 0.89 -20.30
C PRO A 134 7.97 1.62 -18.96
N PHE A 135 7.72 2.93 -18.96
CA PHE A 135 7.82 3.79 -17.79
C PHE A 135 6.66 3.55 -16.82
N LEU A 136 5.44 3.44 -17.33
CA LEU A 136 4.27 3.15 -16.50
C LEU A 136 4.38 1.76 -15.84
N ILE A 137 4.80 0.74 -16.60
CA ILE A 137 4.99 -0.61 -16.03
C ILE A 137 6.08 -0.60 -14.96
N SER A 138 7.21 0.08 -15.22
CA SER A 138 8.31 0.15 -14.26
C SER A 138 7.94 0.93 -12.99
N GLU A 139 7.19 2.02 -13.12
CA GLU A 139 6.65 2.79 -11.99
C GLU A 139 5.70 1.97 -11.13
N ILE A 140 4.78 1.19 -11.75
CA ILE A 140 3.86 0.31 -11.01
C ILE A 140 4.65 -0.72 -10.18
N ILE A 141 5.63 -1.39 -10.80
CA ILE A 141 6.44 -2.40 -10.12
C ILE A 141 7.23 -1.76 -8.97
N PHE A 142 7.87 -0.61 -9.21
CA PHE A 142 8.67 0.04 -8.18
C PHE A 142 7.84 0.68 -7.08
N ALA A 143 6.65 1.19 -7.38
CA ALA A 143 5.73 1.68 -6.36
C ALA A 143 5.32 0.56 -5.39
N ASN A 144 5.08 -0.66 -5.90
CA ASN A 144 4.81 -1.84 -5.05
C ASN A 144 6.04 -2.23 -4.22
N ILE A 145 7.23 -2.28 -4.81
CA ILE A 145 8.48 -2.58 -4.09
C ILE A 145 8.79 -1.50 -3.03
N GLY A 146 8.52 -0.24 -3.36
CA GLY A 146 8.68 0.89 -2.46
C GLY A 146 7.71 0.83 -1.29
N GLY A 147 6.43 0.53 -1.57
CA GLY A 147 5.40 0.36 -0.55
C GLY A 147 5.75 -0.74 0.46
N LEU A 148 6.26 -1.86 -0.04
CA LEU A 148 6.75 -2.99 0.78
C LEU A 148 7.89 -2.60 1.73
N ALA A 149 8.68 -1.58 1.42
CA ALA A 149 9.91 -1.27 2.16
C ALA A 149 9.65 -0.68 3.55
N THR A 150 8.48 -0.08 3.78
CA THR A 150 8.15 0.62 5.02
C THR A 150 6.77 0.22 5.54
N TYR A 151 6.56 0.44 6.84
CA TYR A 151 5.31 0.08 7.53
C TYR A 151 4.07 0.78 6.96
N ILE A 152 4.24 1.98 6.39
CA ILE A 152 3.15 2.88 5.99
C ILE A 152 2.90 2.90 4.48
N GLY A 153 3.72 2.22 3.68
CA GLY A 153 3.67 2.33 2.23
C GLY A 153 2.34 1.85 1.65
N THR A 154 1.80 0.76 2.20
CA THR A 154 0.49 0.24 1.80
C THR A 154 -0.41 -0.11 3.00
N PRO A 155 -1.75 -0.14 2.81
CA PRO A 155 -2.66 -0.67 3.83
C PRO A 155 -2.35 -2.10 4.26
N VAL A 156 -1.77 -2.90 3.35
CA VAL A 156 -1.42 -4.30 3.61
C VAL A 156 -0.26 -4.38 4.60
N ASP A 157 0.77 -3.55 4.42
CA ASP A 157 1.94 -3.51 5.30
C ASP A 157 1.56 -3.03 6.70
N ILE A 158 0.66 -2.04 6.79
CA ILE A 158 0.08 -1.59 8.07
C ILE A 158 -0.65 -2.75 8.77
N MET A 159 -1.40 -3.56 8.02
CA MET A 159 -2.12 -4.72 8.57
C MET A 159 -1.17 -5.79 9.10
N ILE A 160 -0.13 -6.15 8.33
CA ILE A 160 0.86 -7.16 8.70
C ILE A 160 1.70 -6.68 9.88
N GLY A 161 2.26 -5.47 9.81
CA GLY A 161 3.14 -4.94 10.85
C GLY A 161 2.42 -4.83 12.19
N SER A 162 1.15 -4.45 12.20
CA SER A 162 0.34 -4.42 13.42
C SER A 162 0.03 -5.82 13.95
N ALA A 163 -0.34 -6.79 13.10
CA ALA A 163 -0.64 -8.15 13.54
C ALA A 163 0.62 -8.88 14.06
N ALA A 164 1.77 -8.61 13.44
CA ALA A 164 3.07 -9.11 13.87
C ALA A 164 3.64 -8.38 15.11
N ASN A 165 2.95 -7.35 15.62
CA ASN A 165 3.44 -6.46 16.69
C ASN A 165 4.82 -5.84 16.41
N LEU A 166 5.13 -5.57 15.14
CA LEU A 166 6.34 -4.88 14.73
C LEU A 166 6.15 -3.38 14.88
N ASN A 167 7.11 -2.70 15.50
CA ASN A 167 7.16 -1.24 15.43
C ASN A 167 7.69 -0.79 14.06
N PHE A 168 7.59 0.50 13.77
CA PHE A 168 8.01 1.06 12.49
C PHE A 168 9.49 0.77 12.15
N TYR A 169 10.36 0.79 13.16
CA TYR A 169 11.79 0.51 13.00
C TYR A 169 12.03 -0.96 12.64
N ASP A 170 11.45 -1.89 13.39
CA ASP A 170 11.61 -3.32 13.16
C ASP A 170 11.13 -3.71 11.75
N PHE A 171 10.00 -3.15 11.33
CA PHE A 171 9.45 -3.39 9.99
C PHE A 171 10.42 -2.93 8.90
N ILE A 172 10.97 -1.72 9.00
CA ILE A 172 11.97 -1.20 8.05
C ILE A 172 13.23 -2.08 8.06
N PHE A 173 13.71 -2.46 9.24
CA PHE A 173 14.93 -3.24 9.39
C PHE A 173 14.82 -4.60 8.66
N HIS A 174 13.65 -5.23 8.69
CA HIS A 174 13.41 -6.49 8.00
C HIS A 174 13.07 -6.32 6.51
N MET A 175 12.22 -5.35 6.16
CA MET A 175 11.62 -5.27 4.82
C MET A 175 12.44 -4.44 3.82
N THR A 176 13.16 -3.41 4.28
CA THR A 176 13.95 -2.54 3.39
C THR A 176 15.09 -3.31 2.70
N PRO A 177 15.88 -4.18 3.37
CA PRO A 177 16.93 -4.96 2.69
C PRO A 177 16.37 -5.86 1.57
N ILE A 178 15.23 -6.50 1.81
CA ILE A 178 14.54 -7.36 0.83
C ILE A 178 14.06 -6.51 -0.36
N SER A 179 13.48 -5.35 -0.07
CA SER A 179 13.02 -4.41 -1.09
C SER A 179 14.16 -3.89 -1.97
N LEU A 180 15.34 -3.65 -1.41
CA LEU A 180 16.54 -3.28 -2.18
C LEU A 180 17.01 -4.40 -3.12
N ILE A 181 16.93 -5.67 -2.68
CA ILE A 181 17.21 -6.82 -3.56
C ILE A 181 16.21 -6.83 -4.72
N PHE A 182 14.91 -6.62 -4.43
CA PHE A 182 13.89 -6.56 -5.47
C PHE A 182 14.07 -5.37 -6.42
N VAL A 183 14.51 -4.21 -5.94
CA VAL A 183 14.91 -3.09 -6.80
C VAL A 183 15.98 -3.57 -7.79
N ILE A 184 17.07 -4.15 -7.31
CA ILE A 184 18.19 -4.58 -8.17
C ILE A 184 17.71 -5.61 -9.21
N VAL A 185 17.00 -6.65 -8.77
CA VAL A 185 16.48 -7.71 -9.66
C VAL A 185 15.52 -7.14 -10.71
N ASN A 186 14.62 -6.23 -10.32
CA ASN A 186 13.66 -5.65 -11.24
C ASN A 186 14.30 -4.62 -12.20
N ILE A 187 15.37 -3.90 -11.81
CA ILE A 187 16.15 -3.09 -12.76
C ILE A 187 16.66 -3.98 -13.90
N PHE A 188 17.33 -5.08 -13.57
CA PHE A 188 17.85 -6.01 -14.59
C PHE A 188 16.73 -6.59 -15.46
N TYR A 189 15.65 -7.05 -14.83
CA TYR A 189 14.50 -7.60 -15.54
C TYR A 189 13.90 -6.59 -16.54
N LEU A 190 13.65 -5.34 -16.10
CA LEU A 190 13.03 -4.31 -16.93
C LEU A 190 13.93 -3.83 -18.07
N ILE A 191 15.23 -3.69 -17.83
CA ILE A 191 16.21 -3.36 -18.88
C ILE A 191 16.16 -4.45 -19.97
N ASN A 192 16.14 -5.72 -19.57
CA ASN A 192 16.10 -6.84 -20.51
C ASN A 192 14.77 -6.94 -21.26
N LEU A 193 13.66 -6.67 -20.57
CA LEU A 193 12.30 -6.70 -21.14
C LEU A 193 12.09 -5.58 -22.17
N PHE A 194 12.53 -4.37 -21.86
CA PHE A 194 12.29 -3.18 -22.69
C PHE A 194 13.49 -2.76 -23.54
N LYS A 195 14.56 -3.56 -23.63
CA LYS A 195 15.79 -3.25 -24.37
C LYS A 195 15.55 -2.72 -25.79
N ASP A 196 14.62 -3.33 -26.52
CA ASP A 196 14.38 -3.00 -27.93
C ASP A 196 13.56 -1.71 -28.07
N THR A 197 12.62 -1.48 -27.14
CA THR A 197 11.86 -0.22 -27.06
C THR A 197 12.76 0.94 -26.66
N LEU A 198 13.64 0.74 -25.65
CA LEU A 198 14.57 1.77 -25.19
C LEU A 198 15.60 2.14 -26.26
N LYS A 199 16.09 1.17 -27.05
CA LYS A 199 17.01 1.43 -28.18
C LYS A 199 16.36 2.20 -29.33
N LYS A 200 15.05 2.04 -29.54
CA LYS A 200 14.30 2.75 -30.59
C LYS A 200 13.94 4.18 -30.19
N ASN A 201 13.86 4.46 -28.89
CA ASN A 201 13.53 5.78 -28.34
C ASN A 201 14.71 6.75 -28.40
N ASN A 202 15.13 7.17 -29.60
CA ASN A 202 16.08 8.26 -29.73
C ASN A 202 15.36 9.60 -29.58
N ILE A 203 15.55 10.25 -28.44
CA ILE A 203 14.97 11.57 -28.17
C ILE A 203 15.77 12.64 -28.94
N PRO A 204 15.14 13.43 -29.84
CA PRO A 204 15.81 14.50 -30.58
C PRO A 204 16.50 15.52 -29.66
N PRO A 205 17.71 16.00 -29.99
CA PRO A 205 18.43 17.01 -29.20
C PRO A 205 17.63 18.30 -28.99
N GLU A 206 16.78 18.68 -29.95
CA GLU A 206 15.90 19.84 -29.85
C GLU A 206 14.90 19.71 -28.69
N ILE A 207 14.29 18.55 -28.52
CA ILE A 207 13.35 18.27 -27.43
C ILE A 207 14.08 18.31 -26.08
N ILE A 208 15.28 17.73 -26.00
CA ILE A 208 16.13 17.78 -24.80
C ILE A 208 16.46 19.23 -24.44
N SER A 209 16.78 20.06 -25.44
CA SER A 209 17.07 21.49 -25.22
C SER A 209 15.85 22.26 -24.71
N ARG A 210 14.64 21.94 -25.18
CA ARG A 210 13.38 22.54 -24.71
C ARG A 210 13.07 22.11 -23.28
N LEU A 211 13.24 20.82 -22.96
CA LEU A 211 13.09 20.30 -21.60
C LEU A 211 14.05 20.96 -20.60
N ASN A 212 15.31 21.16 -20.99
CA ASN A 212 16.28 21.81 -20.13
C ASN A 212 15.94 23.28 -19.82
N LYS A 213 15.19 23.94 -20.70
CA LYS A 213 14.68 25.31 -20.50
C LYS A 213 13.44 25.37 -19.59
N ILE A 214 12.80 24.23 -19.31
CA ILE A 214 11.72 24.18 -18.33
C ILE A 214 12.32 24.45 -16.95
N ASP A 215 11.80 25.48 -16.30
CA ASP A 215 12.10 25.81 -14.91
C ASP A 215 11.24 24.92 -14.01
N GLU A 216 11.86 23.92 -13.40
CA GLU A 216 11.19 23.01 -12.47
C GLU A 216 10.57 23.73 -11.27
N LYS A 217 11.08 24.90 -10.87
CA LYS A 217 10.52 25.65 -9.73
C LYS A 217 9.14 26.21 -10.04
N LYS A 218 8.80 26.43 -11.32
CA LYS A 218 7.45 26.83 -11.72
C LYS A 218 6.41 25.72 -11.54
N ALA A 219 6.85 24.49 -11.34
CA ALA A 219 5.94 23.40 -10.98
C ALA A 219 5.48 23.49 -9.52
N ILE A 220 6.19 24.25 -8.67
CA ILE A 220 5.75 24.54 -7.30
C ILE A 220 4.60 25.55 -7.38
N THR A 221 3.40 25.06 -7.11
CA THR A 221 2.16 25.83 -7.09
C THR A 221 2.07 26.72 -5.84
N ASN A 222 2.42 26.16 -4.67
CA ASN A 222 2.40 26.84 -3.38
C ASN A 222 3.70 26.57 -2.61
N PRO A 223 4.66 27.52 -2.58
CA PRO A 223 5.96 27.33 -1.93
C PRO A 223 5.89 27.12 -0.42
N ALA A 224 4.93 27.76 0.27
CA ALA A 224 4.73 27.56 1.70
C ALA A 224 4.26 26.13 1.96
N LEU A 225 3.28 25.67 1.19
CA LEU A 225 2.78 24.31 1.30
C LEU A 225 3.83 23.27 0.93
N PHE A 226 4.66 23.54 -0.06
CA PHE A 226 5.75 22.65 -0.48
C PHE A 226 6.76 22.43 0.66
N ASN A 227 7.25 23.52 1.26
CA ASN A 227 8.22 23.45 2.35
C ASN A 227 7.60 22.81 3.61
N ASN A 228 6.36 23.19 3.94
CA ASN A 228 5.67 22.64 5.11
C ASN A 228 5.32 21.17 4.93
N SER A 229 4.95 20.73 3.72
CA SER A 229 4.71 19.30 3.41
C SER A 229 6.00 18.50 3.61
N LEU A 230 7.13 18.97 3.08
CA LEU A 230 8.41 18.28 3.24
C LEU A 230 8.85 18.24 4.71
N LEU A 231 8.67 19.34 5.44
CA LEU A 231 8.99 19.44 6.86
C LEU A 231 8.13 18.47 7.68
N ILE A 232 6.81 18.48 7.48
CA ILE A 232 5.87 17.64 8.23
C ILE A 232 6.05 16.17 7.89
N LEU A 233 6.34 15.82 6.63
CA LEU A 233 6.71 14.46 6.26
C LEU A 233 7.95 14.01 7.01
N SER A 234 8.99 14.85 7.04
CA SER A 234 10.25 14.53 7.72
C SER A 234 10.01 14.32 9.23
N ILE A 235 9.23 15.20 9.86
CA ILE A 235 8.85 15.08 11.27
C ILE A 235 8.04 13.80 11.50
N ALA A 236 7.06 13.49 10.64
CA ALA A 236 6.24 12.29 10.77
C ALA A 236 7.08 11.02 10.63
N LEU A 237 8.00 10.94 9.66
CA LEU A 237 8.89 9.79 9.50
C LEU A 237 9.84 9.62 10.70
N ILE A 238 10.41 10.71 11.20
CA ILE A 238 11.26 10.68 12.40
C ILE A 238 10.44 10.24 13.63
N ALA A 239 9.26 10.84 13.83
CA ALA A 239 8.37 10.47 14.93
C ALA A 239 7.92 9.00 14.85
N SER A 240 7.63 8.50 13.65
CA SER A 240 7.30 7.09 13.40
C SER A 240 8.46 6.18 13.78
N PHE A 241 9.69 6.54 13.43
CA PHE A 241 10.90 5.80 13.80
C PHE A 241 11.08 5.68 15.32
N PHE A 242 10.79 6.75 16.06
CA PHE A 242 10.88 6.77 17.52
C PHE A 242 9.57 6.43 18.25
N SER A 243 8.51 6.07 17.53
CA SER A 243 7.14 5.87 18.05
C SER A 243 7.06 4.92 19.24
N HIS A 244 7.84 3.83 19.20
CA HIS A 244 7.93 2.85 20.28
C HIS A 244 8.55 3.43 21.57
N ILE A 245 9.51 4.35 21.46
CA ILE A 245 10.15 4.99 22.61
C ILE A 245 9.22 6.05 23.23
N ILE A 246 8.49 6.78 22.39
CA ILE A 246 7.55 7.82 22.84
C ILE A 246 6.15 7.27 23.19
N ASN A 247 5.92 5.96 23.08
CA ASN A 247 4.63 5.29 23.29
C ASN A 247 3.46 5.96 22.57
N LEU A 248 3.68 6.38 21.32
CA LEU A 248 2.71 7.14 20.54
C LEU A 248 2.27 6.36 19.30
N ASN A 249 0.96 6.20 19.16
CA ASN A 249 0.36 5.47 18.03
C ASN A 249 0.64 6.19 16.70
N LEU A 250 1.04 5.43 15.68
CA LEU A 250 1.30 5.99 14.34
C LEU A 250 0.09 6.77 13.81
N ALA A 251 -1.14 6.34 14.07
CA ALA A 251 -2.34 7.09 13.69
C ALA A 251 -2.32 8.54 14.17
N ILE A 252 -1.90 8.78 15.40
CA ILE A 252 -1.85 10.13 15.98
C ILE A 252 -0.79 10.97 15.26
N ILE A 253 0.35 10.37 14.89
CA ILE A 253 1.42 11.07 14.14
C ILE A 253 0.89 11.55 12.79
N TYR A 254 0.31 10.64 12.00
CA TYR A 254 -0.15 10.97 10.64
C TYR A 254 -1.38 11.86 10.64
N LEU A 255 -2.35 11.63 11.54
CA LEU A 255 -3.51 12.51 11.67
C LEU A 255 -3.10 13.92 12.13
N SER A 256 -2.19 14.04 13.10
CA SER A 256 -1.72 15.35 13.57
C SER A 256 -0.97 16.10 12.46
N GLY A 257 -0.08 15.41 11.74
CA GLY A 257 0.63 15.99 10.59
C GLY A 257 -0.33 16.46 9.49
N ALA A 258 -1.33 15.64 9.17
CA ALA A 258 -2.38 15.99 8.21
C ALA A 258 -3.20 17.20 8.67
N MET A 259 -3.59 17.28 9.95
CA MET A 259 -4.34 18.42 10.48
C MET A 259 -3.50 19.71 10.48
N ILE A 260 -2.22 19.64 10.84
CA ILE A 260 -1.33 20.81 10.78
C ILE A 260 -1.23 21.31 9.33
N LEU A 261 -1.07 20.41 8.36
CA LEU A 261 -1.05 20.77 6.94
C LEU A 261 -2.35 21.39 6.46
N LEU A 262 -3.50 20.84 6.86
CA LEU A 262 -4.82 21.40 6.53
C LEU A 262 -4.98 22.83 7.03
N ILE A 263 -4.53 23.11 8.26
CA ILE A 263 -4.59 24.46 8.84
C ILE A 263 -3.68 25.42 8.08
N ILE A 264 -2.49 24.95 7.70
CA ILE A 264 -1.48 25.75 6.98
C ILE A 264 -1.90 26.06 5.55
N SER A 265 -2.48 25.09 4.84
CA SER A 265 -2.75 25.26 3.41
C SER A 265 -3.86 26.29 3.16
N GLN A 266 -4.70 26.57 4.16
CA GLN A 266 -5.88 27.43 4.05
C GLN A 266 -6.84 27.01 2.92
N ASP A 267 -6.67 25.80 2.38
CA ASP A 267 -7.54 25.23 1.36
C ASP A 267 -8.90 24.95 1.97
N ARG A 268 -9.92 24.85 1.10
CA ARG A 268 -11.26 24.41 1.51
C ARG A 268 -11.16 22.94 1.90
N PRO A 269 -11.29 22.57 3.19
CA PRO A 269 -11.12 21.18 3.62
C PRO A 269 -12.05 20.22 2.87
N ASP A 270 -13.21 20.72 2.43
CA ASP A 270 -14.18 20.01 1.61
C ASP A 270 -13.58 19.45 0.30
N GLU A 271 -12.68 20.19 -0.36
CA GLU A 271 -12.03 19.75 -1.60
C GLU A 271 -11.03 18.60 -1.35
N ILE A 272 -10.37 18.62 -0.20
CA ILE A 272 -9.45 17.55 0.21
C ILE A 272 -10.27 16.32 0.63
N TYR A 273 -11.33 16.49 1.42
CA TYR A 273 -12.20 15.41 1.85
C TYR A 273 -12.91 14.71 0.68
N ALA A 274 -13.22 15.44 -0.39
CA ALA A 274 -13.77 14.88 -1.61
C ALA A 274 -12.76 14.02 -2.40
N GLN A 275 -11.46 14.26 -2.23
CA GLN A 275 -10.39 13.49 -2.87
C GLN A 275 -9.99 12.22 -2.09
N ILE A 276 -10.39 12.10 -0.82
CA ILE A 276 -10.12 10.90 0.00
C ILE A 276 -10.81 9.68 -0.62
N ASP A 277 -10.07 8.57 -0.74
CA ASP A 277 -10.66 7.29 -1.17
C ASP A 277 -11.37 6.57 -0.02
N TRP A 278 -12.57 7.06 0.30
CA TRP A 278 -13.45 6.45 1.30
C TRP A 278 -13.78 4.98 1.00
N ARG A 279 -13.63 4.52 -0.24
CA ARG A 279 -13.90 3.13 -0.62
C ARG A 279 -12.93 2.18 0.07
N ILE A 280 -11.69 2.59 0.30
CA ILE A 280 -10.69 1.78 1.01
C ILE A 280 -11.07 1.65 2.49
N ILE A 281 -11.54 2.73 3.11
CA ILE A 281 -11.97 2.74 4.51
C ILE A 281 -13.15 1.80 4.74
N PHE A 282 -14.22 1.94 3.96
CA PHE A 282 -15.39 1.04 4.06
C PHE A 282 -15.05 -0.41 3.72
N PHE A 283 -14.12 -0.62 2.79
CA PHE A 283 -13.66 -1.95 2.43
C PHE A 283 -12.91 -2.63 3.57
N LEU A 284 -11.99 -1.92 4.24
CA LEU A 284 -11.24 -2.43 5.38
C LEU A 284 -12.14 -2.69 6.59
N ILE A 285 -13.09 -1.80 6.87
CA ILE A 285 -14.11 -2.04 7.92
C ILE A 285 -14.88 -3.32 7.62
N GLY A 286 -15.37 -3.47 6.38
CA GLY A 286 -16.09 -4.67 5.96
C GLY A 286 -15.26 -5.94 6.10
N LEU A 287 -14.03 -5.94 5.58
CA LEU A 287 -13.12 -7.08 5.65
C LEU A 287 -12.77 -7.47 7.09
N ASN A 288 -12.51 -6.49 7.96
CA ASN A 288 -12.20 -6.77 9.37
C ASN A 288 -13.39 -7.40 10.09
N ILE A 289 -14.63 -6.94 9.84
CA ILE A 289 -15.83 -7.55 10.42
C ILE A 289 -16.05 -8.97 9.87
N LEU A 290 -15.82 -9.19 8.57
CA LEU A 290 -15.90 -10.51 7.94
C LEU A 290 -14.85 -11.47 8.52
N ALA A 291 -13.61 -11.00 8.72
CA ALA A 291 -12.55 -11.73 9.38
C ALA A 291 -12.91 -12.06 10.84
N GLY A 292 -13.44 -11.10 11.59
CA GLY A 292 -13.95 -11.36 12.94
C GLY A 292 -15.09 -12.39 12.98
N THR A 293 -15.97 -12.36 11.98
CA THR A 293 -17.03 -13.36 11.84
C THR A 293 -16.47 -14.77 11.62
N LEU A 294 -15.36 -14.91 10.91
CA LEU A 294 -14.66 -16.19 10.74
C LEU A 294 -14.09 -16.72 12.06
N VAL A 295 -13.48 -15.84 12.84
CA VAL A 295 -12.90 -16.15 14.16
C VAL A 295 -14.01 -16.59 15.12
N GLU A 296 -15.03 -15.77 15.32
CA GLU A 296 -16.12 -16.03 16.29
C GLU A 296 -16.88 -17.33 16.02
N ASN A 297 -16.96 -17.75 14.75
CA ASN A 297 -17.69 -18.95 14.38
C ASN A 297 -16.85 -20.22 14.36
N GLY A 298 -15.54 -20.16 14.62
CA GLY A 298 -14.69 -21.35 14.70
C GLY A 298 -14.06 -21.79 13.35
N LEU A 299 -14.13 -20.96 12.31
CA LEU A 299 -13.65 -21.34 10.96
C LEU A 299 -12.13 -21.26 10.86
N ILE A 300 -11.53 -20.31 11.57
CA ILE A 300 -10.08 -20.12 11.59
C ILE A 300 -9.39 -21.34 12.22
N GLU A 301 -9.96 -21.93 13.27
CA GLU A 301 -9.46 -23.14 13.94
C GLU A 301 -9.47 -24.35 13.01
N VAL A 302 -10.53 -24.49 12.19
CA VAL A 302 -10.65 -25.58 11.21
C VAL A 302 -9.59 -25.44 10.11
N ILE A 303 -9.33 -24.22 9.64
CA ILE A 303 -8.31 -23.96 8.61
C ILE A 303 -6.91 -24.19 9.19
N SER A 304 -6.65 -23.63 10.37
CA SER A 304 -5.35 -23.70 11.06
C SER A 304 -4.95 -25.15 11.37
N SER A 305 -5.87 -25.94 11.91
CA SER A 305 -5.64 -27.37 12.20
C SER A 305 -5.38 -28.20 10.94
N LYS A 306 -6.09 -27.94 9.84
CA LYS A 306 -5.83 -28.60 8.55
C LYS A 306 -4.44 -28.25 8.01
N LEU A 307 -4.04 -26.98 8.07
CA LEU A 307 -2.71 -26.55 7.63
C LEU A 307 -1.61 -27.21 8.45
N LEU A 308 -1.74 -27.24 9.78
CA LEU A 308 -0.80 -27.92 10.68
C LEU A 308 -0.68 -29.42 10.39
N ASN A 309 -1.79 -30.09 10.10
CA ASN A 309 -1.79 -31.52 9.74
C ASN A 309 -1.13 -31.77 8.38
N LEU A 310 -1.39 -30.92 7.38
CA LEU A 310 -0.78 -31.03 6.06
C LEU A 310 0.75 -30.85 6.12
N THR A 311 1.23 -29.97 6.98
CA THR A 311 2.65 -29.66 7.13
C THR A 311 3.34 -30.56 8.17
N LYS A 312 2.59 -31.48 8.78
CA LYS A 312 3.06 -32.37 9.87
C LYS A 312 3.71 -31.60 11.03
N GLY A 313 3.26 -30.37 11.28
CA GLY A 313 3.82 -29.47 12.30
C GLY A 313 5.21 -28.92 11.98
N SER A 314 5.76 -29.12 10.78
CA SER A 314 7.03 -28.52 10.37
C SER A 314 6.86 -27.03 10.08
N ILE A 315 7.51 -26.18 10.87
CA ILE A 315 7.47 -24.71 10.73
C ILE A 315 7.94 -24.30 9.33
N ASN A 316 9.06 -24.85 8.85
CA ASN A 316 9.59 -24.50 7.53
C ASN A 316 8.61 -24.84 6.41
N LEU A 317 8.02 -26.05 6.46
CA LEU A 317 7.06 -26.47 5.45
C LEU A 317 5.78 -25.62 5.51
N LEU A 318 5.37 -25.21 6.70
CA LEU A 318 4.23 -24.31 6.91
C LEU A 318 4.50 -22.92 6.35
N SER A 319 5.64 -22.30 6.65
CA SER A 319 6.01 -21.00 6.10
C SER A 319 6.11 -21.03 4.58
N PHE A 320 6.73 -22.06 3.98
CA PHE A 320 6.77 -22.20 2.51
C PHE A 320 5.37 -22.43 1.90
N THR A 321 4.49 -23.14 2.60
CA THR A 321 3.11 -23.35 2.14
C THR A 321 2.33 -22.04 2.17
N ILE A 322 2.40 -21.28 3.26
CA ILE A 322 1.75 -19.98 3.40
C ILE A 322 2.30 -19.00 2.36
N LEU A 323 3.62 -18.93 2.18
CA LEU A 323 4.26 -18.09 1.18
C LEU A 323 3.83 -18.46 -0.24
N GLY A 324 3.82 -19.76 -0.58
CA GLY A 324 3.42 -20.24 -1.89
C GLY A 324 1.95 -19.96 -2.21
N VAL A 325 1.06 -20.26 -1.26
CA VAL A 325 -0.39 -20.00 -1.42
C VAL A 325 -0.66 -18.51 -1.50
N SER A 326 -0.03 -17.69 -0.66
CA SER A 326 -0.20 -16.23 -0.68
C SER A 326 0.29 -15.64 -1.99
N THR A 327 1.49 -16.01 -2.44
CA THR A 327 2.07 -15.55 -3.72
C THR A 327 1.18 -15.90 -4.91
N PHE A 328 0.71 -17.15 -4.97
CA PHE A 328 -0.17 -17.60 -6.04
C PHE A 328 -1.50 -16.84 -6.02
N THR A 329 -2.14 -16.74 -4.85
CA THR A 329 -3.47 -16.11 -4.71
C THR A 329 -3.39 -14.61 -5.00
N SER A 330 -2.35 -13.92 -4.52
CA SER A 330 -2.08 -12.49 -4.77
C SER A 330 -1.80 -12.16 -6.23
N SER A 331 -1.43 -13.14 -7.05
CA SER A 331 -1.23 -12.92 -8.49
C SER A 331 -2.55 -12.74 -9.25
N PHE A 332 -3.67 -13.24 -8.71
CA PHE A 332 -4.99 -13.18 -9.34
C PHE A 332 -5.94 -12.21 -8.65
N PHE A 333 -5.79 -12.03 -7.33
CA PHE A 333 -6.72 -11.26 -6.52
C PHE A 333 -6.01 -10.11 -5.79
N ASP A 334 -6.79 -9.10 -5.38
CA ASP A 334 -6.26 -8.00 -4.57
C ASP A 334 -5.63 -8.53 -3.26
N ASN A 335 -4.51 -7.94 -2.87
CA ASN A 335 -3.73 -8.36 -1.70
C ASN A 335 -4.45 -8.13 -0.37
N ILE A 336 -5.28 -7.08 -0.29
CA ILE A 336 -5.94 -6.66 0.97
C ILE A 336 -6.89 -7.76 1.53
N PRO A 337 -7.86 -8.31 0.76
CA PRO A 337 -8.70 -9.41 1.26
C PRO A 337 -7.93 -10.67 1.64
N ILE A 338 -6.86 -10.99 0.90
CA ILE A 338 -6.04 -12.18 1.16
C ILE A 338 -5.37 -12.03 2.53
N VAL A 339 -4.71 -10.89 2.76
CA VAL A 339 -4.01 -10.64 4.02
C VAL A 339 -4.98 -10.53 5.19
N ALA A 340 -6.16 -9.93 4.99
CA ALA A 340 -7.23 -9.91 6.00
C ALA A 340 -7.67 -11.32 6.45
N LEU A 341 -7.64 -12.30 5.54
CA LEU A 341 -7.96 -13.70 5.84
C LEU A 341 -6.78 -14.46 6.46
N THR A 342 -5.57 -14.18 5.97
CA THR A 342 -4.37 -14.92 6.38
C THR A 342 -3.90 -14.51 7.78
N ILE A 343 -4.04 -13.24 8.17
CA ILE A 343 -3.63 -12.73 9.49
C ILE A 343 -4.23 -13.58 10.64
N PRO A 344 -5.57 -13.74 10.74
CA PRO A 344 -6.15 -14.53 11.83
C PRO A 344 -5.73 -16.00 11.80
N VAL A 345 -5.49 -16.57 10.61
CA VAL A 345 -4.99 -17.95 10.45
C VAL A 345 -3.58 -18.08 11.01
N ILE A 346 -2.67 -17.15 10.69
CA ILE A 346 -1.30 -17.14 11.21
C ILE A 346 -1.30 -16.96 12.72
N GLU A 347 -2.07 -16.01 13.25
CA GLU A 347 -2.19 -15.78 14.70
C GLU A 347 -2.66 -17.05 15.43
N ASN A 348 -3.72 -17.69 14.91
CA ASN A 348 -4.26 -18.91 15.50
C ASN A 348 -3.25 -20.07 15.45
N ILE A 349 -2.62 -20.32 14.30
CA ILE A 349 -1.55 -21.32 14.16
C ILE A 349 -0.43 -21.06 15.16
N SER A 350 -0.05 -19.80 15.31
CA SER A 350 1.09 -19.47 16.14
C SER A 350 0.81 -19.59 17.63
N HIS A 351 -0.43 -19.35 18.07
CA HIS A 351 -0.84 -19.68 19.43
C HIS A 351 -0.69 -21.17 19.75
N HIS A 352 -0.84 -22.06 18.76
CA HIS A 352 -0.65 -23.50 18.94
C HIS A 352 0.82 -23.94 18.95
N LEU A 353 1.72 -23.21 18.27
CA LEU A 353 3.14 -23.58 18.13
C LEU A 353 4.08 -22.87 19.12
N GLY A 354 3.64 -21.78 19.76
CA GLY A 354 4.45 -20.98 20.71
C GLY A 354 5.07 -19.72 20.10
N SER A 355 5.61 -18.83 20.93
CA SER A 355 6.01 -17.46 20.55
C SER A 355 7.14 -17.37 19.52
N THR A 356 8.06 -18.34 19.48
CA THR A 356 9.15 -18.38 18.50
C THR A 356 8.70 -18.79 17.10
N ALA A 357 7.55 -19.44 16.96
CA ALA A 357 6.98 -19.76 15.66
C ALA A 357 6.31 -18.54 15.00
N ILE A 358 5.89 -17.54 15.80
CA ILE A 358 5.21 -16.32 15.33
C ILE A 358 6.07 -15.62 14.28
N THR A 359 7.34 -15.35 14.61
CA THR A 359 8.25 -14.56 13.77
C THR A 359 8.67 -15.26 12.49
N VAL A 360 8.46 -16.57 12.36
CA VAL A 360 8.81 -17.35 11.16
C VAL A 360 7.61 -17.46 10.20
N LEU A 361 6.40 -17.16 10.67
CA LEU A 361 5.16 -17.23 9.89
C LEU A 361 4.77 -15.89 9.25
N TRP A 362 5.14 -14.78 9.88
CA TRP A 362 5.07 -13.43 9.33
C TRP A 362 6.24 -13.18 8.38
#